data_AF-A0A3L8B972-F1
#
_entry.id   AF-A0A3L8B972-F1
#
_cell.length_a   1.000
_cell.length_b   1.000
_cell.length_c   1.000
_cell.angle_alpha   90.00
_cell.angle_beta   90.00
_cell.angle_gamma   90.00
#
_symmetry.space_group_name_H-M   'P 1'
#
loop_
_entity.id
_entity.type
_entity.pdbx_description
1 polymer ?
#
loop_
_entity_poly.entity_id
_entity_poly.type
_entity_poly.pdbx_seq_one_letter_code
_entity_poly.pdbx_strand_id
1 'polypeptide(L)'
;MMIEFLRETLGPHYLVVKFVHVFAVMAWSWSTAIAYTSYLKPAYVKWRKNPDDAALRQRRDWAFEQFDRGAVVEHTAFPVLLLSGGLLFVLGNWNLDFHWLLLKLSIVVLVFFPIEVADYWLSHMGGNKYRIRTRGTPEKYQRYIQHHWRFFRITTPLITIFMPLVIFLAIVKPAFL
;
A
#
# COMPACT_ATOMS: atom_id res chain seq x y z
N MET A 1 15.89 -28.64 -9.02
CA MET A 1 17.22 -28.02 -8.80
C MET A 1 17.14 -26.67 -8.08
N MET A 2 16.67 -25.57 -8.67
CA MET A 2 16.66 -24.24 -8.01
C MET A 2 15.68 -24.16 -6.80
N ILE A 3 14.48 -24.71 -6.93
CA ILE A 3 13.48 -24.69 -5.83
C ILE A 3 13.94 -25.57 -4.65
N GLU A 4 14.51 -26.73 -4.92
CA GLU A 4 15.07 -27.63 -3.89
C GLU A 4 16.24 -26.96 -3.17
N PHE A 5 17.15 -26.34 -3.92
CA PHE A 5 18.24 -25.54 -3.35
C PHE A 5 17.74 -24.44 -2.39
N LEU A 6 16.69 -23.70 -2.79
CA LEU A 6 16.08 -22.68 -1.93
C LEU A 6 15.47 -23.30 -0.67
N ARG A 7 14.81 -24.45 -0.77
CA ARG A 7 14.21 -25.15 0.38
C ARG A 7 15.27 -25.67 1.34
N GLU A 8 16.34 -26.27 0.84
CA GLU A 8 17.44 -26.78 1.67
C GLU A 8 18.19 -25.64 2.36
N THR A 9 18.45 -24.55 1.63
CA THR A 9 19.25 -23.43 2.14
C THR A 9 18.46 -22.52 3.07
N LEU A 10 17.20 -22.19 2.72
CA LEU A 10 16.38 -21.20 3.46
C LEU A 10 15.31 -21.85 4.33
N GLY A 11 15.03 -23.15 4.18
CA GLY A 11 14.09 -23.90 5.02
C GLY A 11 14.36 -23.76 6.52
N PRO A 12 15.61 -23.89 7.00
CA PRO A 12 15.96 -23.66 8.41
C PRO A 12 15.60 -22.25 8.92
N HIS A 13 15.46 -21.28 8.02
CA HIS A 13 15.14 -19.89 8.32
C HIS A 13 13.66 -19.54 8.08
N TYR A 14 12.79 -20.52 7.86
CA TYR A 14 11.36 -20.31 7.56
C TYR A 14 10.67 -19.32 8.52
N LEU A 15 10.91 -19.46 9.83
CA LEU A 15 10.31 -18.57 10.83
C LEU A 15 10.85 -17.14 10.76
N VAL A 16 12.11 -16.95 10.38
CA VAL A 16 12.70 -15.63 10.16
C VAL A 16 12.09 -14.98 8.93
N VAL A 17 11.96 -15.73 7.82
CA VAL A 17 11.28 -15.25 6.61
C VAL A 17 9.84 -14.87 6.93
N LYS A 18 9.14 -15.69 7.74
CA LYS A 18 7.77 -15.41 8.18
C LYS A 18 7.68 -14.16 9.04
N PHE A 19 8.63 -13.95 9.96
CA PHE A 19 8.71 -12.74 10.76
C PHE A 19 8.88 -11.50 9.88
N VAL A 20 9.85 -11.52 8.95
CA VAL A 20 10.07 -10.43 8.00
C VAL A 20 8.82 -10.16 7.17
N HIS A 21 8.15 -11.22 6.69
CA HIS A 21 6.91 -11.08 5.94
C HIS A 21 5.81 -10.39 6.74
N VAL A 22 5.54 -10.85 7.97
CA VAL A 22 4.49 -10.27 8.83
C VAL A 22 4.82 -8.82 9.19
N PHE A 23 6.09 -8.54 9.49
CA PHE A 23 6.54 -7.17 9.75
C PHE A 23 6.32 -6.25 8.53
N ALA A 24 6.69 -6.72 7.33
CA ALA A 24 6.46 -5.99 6.09
C ALA A 24 4.96 -5.79 5.82
N VAL A 25 4.11 -6.79 6.08
CA VAL A 25 2.65 -6.64 6.02
C VAL A 25 2.20 -5.52 6.94
N MET A 26 2.60 -5.50 8.21
CA MET A 26 2.21 -4.44 9.16
C MET A 26 2.66 -3.04 8.72
N ALA A 27 3.92 -2.92 8.28
CA ALA A 27 4.47 -1.65 7.81
C ALA A 27 3.74 -1.15 6.55
N TRP A 28 3.45 -2.04 5.61
CA TRP A 28 2.73 -1.71 4.38
C TRP A 28 1.28 -1.32 4.68
N SER A 29 0.54 -2.15 5.41
CA SER A 29 -0.92 -2.03 5.52
C SER A 29 -1.45 -0.95 6.48
N TRP A 30 -0.67 -0.49 7.47
CA TRP A 30 -1.12 0.50 8.46
C TRP A 30 -0.37 1.83 8.45
N SER A 31 0.80 1.93 7.81
CA SER A 31 1.62 3.16 7.87
C SER A 31 0.88 4.38 7.29
N THR A 32 0.12 4.20 6.21
CA THR A 32 -0.64 5.28 5.56
C THR A 32 -2.05 5.44 6.09
N ALA A 33 -2.62 4.45 6.77
CA ALA A 33 -3.98 4.52 7.28
C ALA A 33 -4.18 5.69 8.27
N ILE A 34 -3.26 5.85 9.24
CA ILE A 34 -3.29 6.95 10.20
C ILE A 34 -2.99 8.29 9.52
N ALA A 35 -1.97 8.33 8.65
CA ALA A 35 -1.61 9.54 7.91
C ALA A 35 -2.79 10.06 7.07
N TYR A 36 -3.49 9.16 6.38
CA TYR A 36 -4.65 9.48 5.58
C TYR A 36 -5.84 9.94 6.44
N THR A 37 -6.23 9.15 7.44
CA THR A 37 -7.47 9.39 8.21
C THR A 37 -7.35 10.58 9.16
N SER A 38 -6.20 10.76 9.80
CA SER A 38 -6.00 11.80 10.82
C SER A 38 -5.49 13.13 10.27
N TYR A 39 -4.79 13.12 9.13
CA TYR A 39 -4.13 14.34 8.60
C TYR A 39 -4.64 14.72 7.21
N LEU A 40 -4.47 13.84 6.21
CA LEU A 40 -4.72 14.18 4.81
C LEU A 40 -6.21 14.42 4.51
N LYS A 41 -7.08 13.47 4.88
CA LYS A 41 -8.53 13.57 4.67
C LYS A 41 -9.14 14.79 5.38
N PRO A 42 -8.87 15.04 6.67
CA PRO A 42 -9.39 16.23 7.35
C PRO A 42 -8.93 17.54 6.71
N ALA A 43 -7.65 17.66 6.33
CA ALA A 43 -7.13 18.86 5.68
C ALA A 43 -7.81 19.10 4.33
N TYR A 44 -7.96 18.06 3.51
CA TYR A 44 -8.63 18.16 2.21
C TYR A 44 -10.11 18.53 2.33
N VAL A 45 -10.84 17.89 3.25
CA VAL A 45 -12.27 18.15 3.46
C VAL A 45 -12.52 19.57 3.98
N LYS A 46 -11.69 20.05 4.92
CA LYS A 46 -11.78 21.44 5.43
C LYS A 46 -11.55 22.46 4.33
N TRP A 47 -10.48 22.29 3.53
CA TRP A 47 -10.22 23.17 2.39
C TRP A 47 -11.35 23.12 1.35
N ARG A 48 -11.88 21.93 1.02
CA ARG A 48 -12.96 21.82 0.03
C ARG A 48 -14.22 22.59 0.45
N LYS A 49 -14.52 22.68 1.75
CA LYS A 49 -15.67 23.44 2.26
C LYS A 49 -15.47 24.96 2.13
N ASN A 50 -14.22 25.42 2.21
CA ASN A 50 -13.85 26.84 2.17
C ASN A 50 -12.64 27.04 1.21
N PRO A 51 -12.84 26.97 -0.12
CA PRO A 51 -11.74 26.88 -1.09
C PRO A 51 -10.91 28.16 -1.25
N ASP A 52 -11.50 29.30 -0.88
CA ASP A 52 -10.88 30.64 -0.97
C ASP A 52 -10.00 30.98 0.23
N ASP A 53 -10.05 30.17 1.29
CA ASP A 53 -9.18 30.31 2.46
C ASP A 53 -7.75 29.84 2.12
N ALA A 54 -6.84 30.81 2.04
CA ALA A 54 -5.44 30.57 1.72
C ALA A 54 -4.72 29.70 2.77
N ALA A 55 -5.06 29.83 4.06
CA ALA A 55 -4.44 29.05 5.13
C ALA A 55 -4.87 27.57 5.05
N LEU A 56 -6.15 27.32 4.74
CA LEU A 56 -6.64 25.95 4.53
C LEU A 56 -6.01 25.29 3.30
N ARG A 57 -5.81 26.06 2.22
CA ARG A 57 -5.09 25.58 1.03
C ARG A 57 -3.65 25.21 1.35
N GLN A 58 -2.93 26.08 2.06
CA GLN A 58 -1.55 25.82 2.49
C GLN A 58 -1.47 24.57 3.38
N ARG A 59 -2.40 24.41 4.33
CA ARG A 59 -2.43 23.25 5.22
C ARG A 59 -2.70 21.94 4.46
N ARG A 60 -3.61 21.95 3.49
CA ARG A 60 -3.85 20.82 2.59
C ARG A 60 -2.58 20.46 1.83
N ASP A 61 -1.92 21.45 1.24
CA ASP A 61 -0.72 21.23 0.42
C ASP A 61 0.40 20.61 1.24
N TRP A 62 0.64 21.17 2.42
CA TRP A 62 1.59 20.63 3.37
C TRP A 62 1.25 19.18 3.76
N ALA A 63 -0.03 18.87 4.04
CA ALA A 63 -0.45 17.53 4.44
C ALA A 63 -0.21 16.49 3.33
N PHE A 64 -0.51 16.83 2.07
CA PHE A 64 -0.20 15.95 0.93
C PHE A 64 1.30 15.76 0.73
N GLU A 65 2.11 16.81 0.89
CA GLU A 65 3.57 16.70 0.79
C GLU A 65 4.18 15.88 1.93
N GLN A 66 3.66 15.96 3.16
CA GLN A 66 4.12 15.10 4.26
C GLN A 66 3.68 13.65 4.09
N PHE A 67 2.47 13.42 3.57
CA PHE A 67 1.99 12.07 3.30
C PHE A 67 2.92 11.34 2.32
N ASP A 68 3.34 12.00 1.23
CA ASP A 68 4.29 11.42 0.27
C ASP A 68 5.62 11.01 0.90
N ARG A 69 6.13 11.82 1.84
CA ARG A 69 7.37 11.49 2.55
C ARG A 69 7.18 10.24 3.42
N GLY A 70 6.01 10.09 4.04
CA GLY A 70 5.66 8.91 4.82
C GLY A 70 5.43 7.65 3.97
N ALA A 71 4.89 7.82 2.76
CA ALA A 71 4.59 6.71 1.84
C ALA A 71 5.84 5.91 1.44
N VAL A 72 7.06 6.44 1.62
CA VAL A 72 8.31 5.69 1.42
C VAL A 72 8.37 4.43 2.28
N VAL A 73 7.80 4.44 3.48
CA VAL A 73 7.76 3.26 4.36
C VAL A 73 6.93 2.15 3.72
N GLU A 74 5.72 2.46 3.29
CA GLU A 74 4.81 1.53 2.61
C GLU A 74 5.44 1.00 1.33
N HIS A 75 5.96 1.91 0.49
CA HIS A 75 6.60 1.55 -0.77
C HIS A 75 7.82 0.66 -0.56
N THR A 76 8.64 0.87 0.49
CA THR A 76 9.77 -0.02 0.76
C THR A 76 9.30 -1.37 1.31
N ALA A 77 8.24 -1.39 2.11
CA ALA A 77 7.70 -2.61 2.69
C ALA A 77 7.04 -3.53 1.64
N PHE A 78 6.41 -2.98 0.60
CA PHE A 78 5.68 -3.76 -0.39
C PHE A 78 6.56 -4.76 -1.19
N PRO A 79 7.74 -4.38 -1.75
CA PRO A 79 8.66 -5.33 -2.36
C PRO A 79 9.14 -6.41 -1.40
N VAL A 80 9.45 -6.05 -0.14
CA VAL A 80 9.84 -7.01 0.89
C VAL A 80 8.71 -8.00 1.15
N LEU A 81 7.46 -7.53 1.23
CA LEU A 81 6.26 -8.34 1.38
C LEU A 81 6.10 -9.32 0.21
N LEU A 82 6.25 -8.87 -1.04
CA LEU A 82 6.12 -9.73 -2.22
C LEU A 82 7.20 -10.82 -2.27
N LEU A 83 8.46 -10.43 -2.06
CA LEU A 83 9.59 -11.36 -2.08
C LEU A 83 9.49 -12.39 -0.95
N SER A 84 9.26 -11.94 0.27
CA SER A 84 9.10 -12.83 1.43
C SER A 84 7.85 -13.71 1.31
N GLY A 85 6.74 -13.21 0.74
CA GLY A 85 5.53 -13.98 0.49
C GLY A 85 5.75 -15.09 -0.54
N GLY A 86 6.46 -14.79 -1.64
CA GLY A 86 6.88 -15.77 -2.63
C GLY A 86 7.80 -16.85 -2.04
N LEU A 87 8.76 -16.44 -1.20
CA LEU A 87 9.60 -17.39 -0.47
C LEU A 87 8.80 -18.28 0.47
N LEU A 88 7.84 -17.74 1.23
CA LEU A 88 6.98 -18.55 2.11
C LEU A 88 6.12 -19.54 1.34
N PHE A 89 5.64 -19.17 0.15
CA PHE A 89 4.91 -20.07 -0.73
C PHE A 89 5.78 -21.28 -1.10
N VAL A 90 7.02 -21.02 -1.54
CA VAL A 90 7.98 -22.07 -1.92
C VAL A 90 8.41 -22.93 -0.73
N LEU A 91 8.80 -22.32 0.39
CA LEU A 91 9.32 -22.99 1.58
C LEU A 91 8.24 -23.77 2.34
N GLY A 92 7.00 -23.26 2.36
CA GLY A 92 5.88 -23.93 2.99
C GLY A 92 5.27 -25.06 2.16
N ASN A 93 5.80 -25.32 0.97
CA ASN A 93 5.25 -26.28 0.01
C ASN A 93 3.75 -26.06 -0.27
N TRP A 94 3.33 -24.79 -0.31
CA TRP A 94 1.96 -24.42 -0.64
C TRP A 94 1.73 -24.53 -2.14
N ASN A 95 0.47 -24.76 -2.52
CA ASN A 95 0.03 -24.81 -3.92
C ASN A 95 -1.32 -24.08 -4.06
N LEU A 96 -1.89 -24.05 -5.27
CA LEU A 96 -3.15 -23.36 -5.54
C LEU A 96 -4.40 -24.21 -5.24
N ASP A 97 -4.24 -25.46 -4.82
CA ASP A 97 -5.36 -26.33 -4.41
C ASP A 97 -5.93 -25.87 -3.06
N PHE A 98 -5.16 -25.09 -2.28
CA PHE A 98 -5.65 -24.41 -1.10
C PHE A 98 -6.51 -23.21 -1.51
N HIS A 99 -7.84 -23.38 -1.54
CA HIS A 99 -8.76 -22.33 -1.99
C HIS A 99 -8.64 -21.01 -1.21
N TRP A 100 -8.40 -21.07 0.11
CA TRP A 100 -8.14 -19.86 0.91
C TRP A 100 -6.92 -19.09 0.40
N LEU A 101 -5.88 -19.80 -0.06
CA LEU A 101 -4.64 -19.23 -0.57
C LEU A 101 -4.85 -18.69 -1.99
N LEU A 102 -5.57 -19.43 -2.83
CA LEU A 102 -5.97 -18.96 -4.16
C LEU A 102 -6.77 -17.66 -4.07
N LEU A 103 -7.77 -17.60 -3.18
CA LEU A 103 -8.56 -16.39 -2.96
C LEU A 103 -7.68 -15.25 -2.43
N LYS A 104 -6.83 -15.51 -1.44
CA LYS A 104 -5.89 -14.52 -0.90
C LYS A 104 -5.00 -13.94 -1.99
N LEU A 105 -4.38 -14.79 -2.81
CA LEU A 105 -3.49 -14.38 -3.90
C LEU A 105 -4.26 -13.64 -5.00
N SER A 106 -5.49 -14.05 -5.29
CA SER A 106 -6.36 -13.34 -6.25
C SER A 106 -6.64 -11.92 -5.79
N ILE A 107 -6.94 -11.70 -4.50
CA ILE A 107 -7.10 -10.35 -3.94
C ILE A 107 -5.79 -9.56 -4.05
N VAL A 108 -4.64 -10.17 -3.70
CA VAL A 108 -3.34 -9.50 -3.81
C VAL A 108 -3.04 -9.07 -5.25
N VAL A 109 -3.25 -9.94 -6.24
CA VAL A 109 -2.92 -9.67 -7.65
C VAL A 109 -3.94 -8.75 -8.32
N LEU A 110 -5.24 -8.89 -8.02
CA LEU A 110 -6.29 -8.15 -8.73
C LEU A 110 -6.68 -6.83 -8.05
N VAL A 111 -6.46 -6.71 -6.74
CA VAL A 111 -6.81 -5.51 -5.97
C VAL A 111 -5.58 -4.75 -5.54
N PHE A 112 -4.70 -5.36 -4.75
CA PHE A 112 -3.57 -4.62 -4.16
C PHE A 112 -2.50 -4.27 -5.18
N PHE A 113 -2.09 -5.20 -6.03
CA PHE A 113 -1.03 -4.93 -7.00
C PHE A 113 -1.34 -3.75 -7.96
N PRO A 114 -2.55 -3.64 -8.56
CA PRO A 114 -2.89 -2.46 -9.36
C PRO A 114 -2.96 -1.15 -8.56
N ILE A 115 -3.44 -1.22 -7.31
CA ILE A 115 -3.46 -0.06 -6.40
C ILE A 115 -2.03 0.42 -6.14
N GLU A 116 -1.11 -0.49 -5.83
CA GLU A 116 0.29 -0.19 -5.56
C GLU A 116 1.01 0.37 -6.78
N VAL A 117 0.77 -0.18 -7.98
CA VAL A 117 1.34 0.37 -9.22
C VAL A 117 0.88 1.83 -9.42
N ALA A 118 -0.40 2.11 -9.18
CA ALA A 118 -0.93 3.46 -9.26
C ALA A 118 -0.38 4.38 -8.17
N ASP A 119 -0.23 3.91 -6.92
CA ASP A 119 0.35 4.70 -5.84
C ASP A 119 1.83 5.03 -6.09
N TYR A 120 2.62 4.02 -6.48
CA TYR A 120 4.02 4.20 -6.87
C TYR A 120 4.16 5.22 -7.99
N TRP A 121 3.29 5.12 -9.00
CA TRP A 121 3.27 6.08 -10.10
C TRP A 121 2.93 7.47 -9.58
N LEU A 122 1.88 7.63 -8.76
CA LEU A 122 1.51 8.94 -8.22
C LEU A 122 2.66 9.52 -7.38
N SER A 123 3.15 8.77 -6.40
CA SER A 123 4.07 9.24 -5.38
C SER A 123 5.50 9.47 -5.89
N HIS A 124 5.98 8.70 -6.87
CA HIS A 124 7.37 8.79 -7.35
C HIS A 124 7.49 9.26 -8.81
N MET A 125 6.78 8.60 -9.74
CA MET A 125 7.02 8.78 -11.18
C MET A 125 6.24 9.96 -11.81
N GLY A 126 5.00 10.17 -11.39
CA GLY A 126 4.11 11.28 -11.79
C GLY A 126 4.58 12.64 -11.27
N GLY A 127 5.57 12.62 -10.38
CA GLY A 127 6.35 13.76 -9.92
C GLY A 127 6.12 14.09 -8.46
N ASN A 128 7.22 14.31 -7.73
CA ASN A 128 7.20 14.79 -6.35
C ASN A 128 6.35 16.07 -6.23
N LYS A 129 5.34 16.07 -5.34
CA LYS A 129 4.39 17.18 -5.14
C LYS A 129 5.09 18.51 -4.88
N TYR A 130 6.14 18.50 -4.07
CA TYR A 130 6.97 19.68 -3.79
C TYR A 130 7.63 20.22 -5.07
N ARG A 131 8.13 19.33 -5.93
CA ARG A 131 8.73 19.71 -7.22
C ARG A 131 7.68 20.28 -8.18
N ILE A 132 6.49 19.70 -8.21
CA ILE A 132 5.37 20.20 -9.03
C ILE A 132 4.93 21.58 -8.54
N ARG A 133 4.88 21.81 -7.22
CA ARG A 133 4.53 23.12 -6.64
C ARG A 133 5.58 24.20 -6.93
N THR A 134 6.86 23.86 -6.85
CA THR A 134 7.96 24.84 -6.98
C THR A 134 8.34 25.15 -8.43
N ARG A 135 8.18 24.19 -9.36
CA ARG A 135 8.59 24.35 -10.77
C ARG A 135 7.42 24.33 -11.76
N GLY A 136 6.23 23.97 -11.31
CA GLY A 136 5.03 23.91 -12.15
C GLY A 136 4.13 25.12 -11.95
N THR A 137 3.03 25.15 -12.69
CA THR A 137 1.98 26.15 -12.48
C THR A 137 1.07 25.73 -11.32
N PRO A 138 0.45 26.69 -10.61
CA PRO A 138 -0.54 26.40 -9.57
C PRO A 138 -1.64 25.44 -10.05
N GLU A 139 -2.11 25.58 -11.28
CA GLU A 139 -3.17 24.77 -11.89
C GLU A 139 -2.72 23.32 -12.09
N LYS A 140 -1.45 23.11 -12.48
CA LYS A 140 -0.88 21.77 -12.61
C LYS A 140 -0.83 21.08 -11.24
N TYR A 141 -0.41 21.80 -10.22
CA TYR A 141 -0.38 21.29 -8.85
C TYR A 141 -1.79 20.96 -8.34
N GLN A 142 -2.77 21.84 -8.56
CA GLN A 142 -4.17 21.58 -8.18
C GLN A 142 -4.74 20.35 -8.87
N ARG A 143 -4.55 20.20 -10.18
CA ARG A 143 -4.99 19.01 -10.93
C ARG A 143 -4.38 17.73 -10.37
N TYR A 144 -3.10 17.77 -10.05
CA TYR A 144 -2.41 16.63 -9.47
C TYR A 144 -2.95 16.27 -8.07
N ILE A 145 -3.19 17.26 -7.19
CA ILE A 145 -3.83 17.05 -5.88
C ILE A 145 -5.22 16.43 -6.02
N GLN A 146 -6.03 16.91 -6.97
CA GLN A 146 -7.36 16.35 -7.23
C GLN A 146 -7.29 14.90 -7.74
N HIS A 147 -6.33 14.60 -8.60
CA HIS A 147 -6.11 13.25 -9.12
C HIS A 147 -5.72 12.29 -8.00
N HIS A 148 -4.77 12.68 -7.14
CA HIS A 148 -4.37 11.86 -5.99
C HIS A 148 -5.51 11.72 -4.97
N TRP A 149 -6.31 12.77 -4.74
CA TRP A 149 -7.51 12.65 -3.91
C TRP A 149 -8.53 11.65 -4.47
N ARG A 150 -8.72 11.64 -5.80
CA ARG A 150 -9.61 10.68 -6.46
C ARG A 150 -9.12 9.25 -6.28
N PHE A 151 -7.80 9.03 -6.38
CA PHE A 151 -7.19 7.74 -6.07
C PHE A 151 -7.54 7.29 -4.66
N PHE A 152 -7.25 8.10 -3.62
CA PHE A 152 -7.59 7.74 -2.24
C PHE A 152 -9.07 7.42 -2.04
N ARG A 153 -9.97 8.19 -2.65
CA ARG A 153 -11.42 7.96 -2.52
C ARG A 153 -11.85 6.61 -3.09
N ILE A 154 -11.21 6.14 -4.16
CA ILE A 154 -11.52 4.87 -4.81
C ILE A 154 -10.87 3.71 -4.05
N THR A 155 -9.62 3.87 -3.60
CA THR A 155 -8.84 2.79 -3.00
C THR A 155 -9.14 2.57 -1.52
N THR A 156 -9.48 3.61 -0.75
CA THR A 156 -9.76 3.49 0.69
C THR A 156 -10.84 2.44 1.00
N PRO A 157 -12.02 2.42 0.35
CA PRO A 157 -13.04 1.40 0.63
C PRO A 157 -12.55 -0.01 0.31
N LEU A 158 -11.79 -0.18 -0.78
CA LEU A 158 -11.21 -1.46 -1.17
C LEU A 158 -10.23 -1.94 -0.10
N ILE A 159 -9.30 -1.09 0.33
CA ILE A 159 -8.32 -1.41 1.37
C ILE A 159 -9.03 -1.75 2.70
N THR A 160 -10.04 -0.96 3.09
CA THR A 160 -10.81 -1.19 4.31
C THR A 160 -11.46 -2.58 4.35
N ILE A 161 -11.90 -3.10 3.20
CA ILE A 161 -12.58 -4.40 3.11
C ILE A 161 -11.58 -5.53 2.91
N PHE A 162 -10.70 -5.40 1.92
CA PHE A 162 -9.83 -6.50 1.47
C PHE A 162 -8.61 -6.70 2.37
N MET A 163 -8.14 -5.67 3.08
CA MET A 163 -6.99 -5.82 3.97
C MET A 163 -7.30 -6.73 5.16
N PRO A 164 -8.37 -6.51 5.95
CA PRO A 164 -8.75 -7.44 7.00
C PRO A 164 -9.06 -8.84 6.47
N LEU A 165 -9.68 -8.95 5.29
CA LEU A 165 -10.00 -10.24 4.67
C LEU A 165 -8.73 -11.04 4.32
N VAL A 166 -7.72 -10.41 3.71
CA VAL A 166 -6.45 -11.09 3.39
C VAL A 166 -5.70 -11.52 4.64
N ILE A 167 -5.76 -10.72 5.71
CA ILE A 167 -5.19 -11.08 7.03
C ILE A 167 -5.96 -12.27 7.62
N PHE A 168 -7.29 -12.23 7.60
CA PHE A 168 -8.14 -13.32 8.06
C PHE A 168 -7.82 -14.63 7.32
N LEU A 169 -7.76 -14.60 5.98
CA LEU A 169 -7.40 -15.77 5.17
C LEU A 169 -6.01 -16.31 5.54
N ALA A 170 -5.05 -15.43 5.82
CA ALA A 170 -3.70 -15.83 6.21
C ALA A 170 -3.60 -16.46 7.61
N ILE A 171 -4.44 -16.02 8.55
CA ILE A 171 -4.47 -16.50 9.94
C ILE A 171 -5.31 -17.78 10.05
N VAL A 172 -6.56 -17.71 9.61
CA VAL A 172 -7.56 -18.75 9.81
C VAL A 172 -7.38 -19.91 8.86
N LYS A 173 -6.95 -19.64 7.62
CA LYS A 173 -6.78 -20.65 6.56
C LYS A 173 -7.98 -21.62 6.49
N PRO A 174 -9.20 -21.09 6.32
CA PRO A 174 -10.41 -21.88 6.43
C PRO A 174 -10.39 -23.07 5.45
N ALA A 175 -10.64 -24.27 5.98
CA ALA A 175 -10.67 -25.51 5.20
C ALA A 175 -11.98 -25.71 4.42
N PHE A 176 -12.98 -24.84 4.64
CA PHE A 176 -14.33 -24.93 4.06
C PHE A 176 -14.54 -24.00 2.85
N LEU A 177 -13.50 -23.27 2.44
CA LEU A 177 -13.48 -22.57 1.15
C LEU A 177 -13.00 -23.50 0.06
#